data_AF-A0A816DN36-F1
#
_entry.id   AF-A0A816DN36-F1
#
_cell.length_a   1.000
_cell.length_b   1.000
_cell.length_c   1.000
_cell.angle_alpha   90.00
_cell.angle_beta   90.00
_cell.angle_gamma   90.00
#
_symmetry.space_group_name_H-M   'P 1'
#
loop_
_entity.id
_entity.type
_entity.pdbx_description
1 polymer ?
#
loop_
_entity_poly.entity_id
_entity_poly.type
_entity_poly.pdbx_seq_one_letter_code
_entity_poly.pdbx_strand_id
1 'polypeptide(L)'
;MTNLDEDSHWLHSDTDLISGLGVVYNVTYLGSVEVLCSMKTLDFDNRTRVARESIRLVCSAVGVNLRERHKPEASPATQAMIATQANLTHSHIPIQLTISTEALVLKRTNDSQVLYSHRMEGISFASAGEHDTKDYIAYVAKDNMNKRACHVLLCKENESLDVITTIG
;
A
#
# COMPACT_ATOMS: atom_id res chain seq x y z
N MET A 1 44.60 6.24 1.55
CA MET A 1 44.27 5.04 2.35
C MET A 1 43.45 5.55 3.52
N THR A 2 42.14 5.41 3.59
CA THR A 2 41.22 4.40 3.03
C THR A 2 39.83 5.04 2.86
N ASN A 3 39.20 4.83 1.70
CA ASN A 3 37.74 4.87 1.54
C ASN A 3 37.10 3.74 2.38
N LEU A 4 35.77 3.80 2.55
CA LEU A 4 34.74 2.77 2.84
C LEU A 4 33.69 3.45 3.77
N ASP A 5 32.38 3.53 3.56
CA ASP A 5 31.40 3.13 2.53
C ASP A 5 30.10 3.94 2.83
N GLU A 6 29.50 4.60 1.83
CA GLU A 6 28.21 4.27 1.19
C GLU A 6 26.96 4.26 2.11
N ASP A 7 26.11 5.27 1.84
CA ASP A 7 24.64 5.22 1.75
C ASP A 7 23.84 4.36 2.74
N SER A 8 23.18 5.05 3.68
CA SER A 8 21.84 4.66 4.13
C SER A 8 21.06 5.93 4.43
N HIS A 9 20.52 6.52 3.37
CA HIS A 9 19.63 7.67 3.41
C HIS A 9 18.28 7.23 4.01
N TRP A 10 18.26 6.89 5.29
CA TRP A 10 17.03 6.64 6.02
C TRP A 10 16.31 7.97 6.18
N LEU A 11 15.09 8.07 5.65
CA LEU A 11 14.32 9.33 5.60
C LEU A 11 13.96 9.87 6.99
N HIS A 12 13.97 9.00 8.00
CA HIS A 12 13.54 9.30 9.36
C HIS A 12 14.62 8.85 10.34
N SER A 13 14.73 9.58 11.46
CA SER A 13 15.61 9.16 12.53
C SER A 13 15.07 7.88 13.17
N ASP A 14 15.93 6.90 13.46
CA ASP A 14 15.54 5.66 14.15
C ASP A 14 14.73 5.92 15.42
N THR A 15 14.92 7.09 16.04
CA THR A 15 14.24 7.51 17.26
C THR A 15 12.73 7.69 17.06
N ASP A 16 12.27 8.12 15.89
CA ASP A 16 10.84 8.35 15.61
C ASP A 16 10.07 7.02 15.42
N LEU A 17 10.72 5.98 14.86
CA LEU A 17 10.18 4.63 14.80
C LEU A 17 10.22 3.92 16.17
N ILE A 18 11.33 4.07 16.92
CA ILE A 18 11.58 3.32 18.16
C ILE A 18 10.82 3.90 19.37
N SER A 19 10.48 5.20 19.36
CA SER A 19 9.73 5.83 20.46
C SER A 19 8.24 5.45 20.54
N GLY A 20 7.77 4.53 19.68
CA GLY A 20 6.36 4.11 19.62
C GLY A 20 5.42 5.14 19.01
N LEU A 21 5.94 6.27 18.51
CA LEU A 21 5.16 7.34 17.88
C LEU A 21 4.91 7.07 16.39
N GLY A 22 5.86 6.42 15.70
CA GLY A 22 5.75 6.08 14.29
C GLY A 22 5.86 7.31 13.37
N VAL A 23 6.02 7.07 12.08
CA VAL A 23 6.07 8.11 11.05
C VAL A 23 4.67 8.33 10.49
N VAL A 24 4.23 9.59 10.43
CA VAL A 24 2.88 9.95 9.98
C VAL A 24 2.89 10.57 8.59
N TYR A 25 2.10 9.99 7.68
CA TYR A 25 1.89 10.47 6.32
C TYR A 25 0.43 10.86 6.10
N ASN A 26 0.18 11.93 5.36
CA ASN A 26 -1.18 12.38 5.04
C ASN A 26 -1.54 11.92 3.62
N VAL A 27 -2.34 10.86 3.53
CA VAL A 27 -2.67 10.17 2.28
C VAL A 27 -4.19 10.04 2.14
N THR A 28 -4.67 9.68 0.95
CA THR A 28 -6.10 9.40 0.72
C THR A 28 -6.32 7.90 0.61
N TYR A 29 -7.21 7.35 1.44
CA TYR A 29 -7.62 5.96 1.32
C TYR A 29 -8.58 5.79 0.14
N LEU A 30 -8.26 4.92 -0.82
CA LEU A 30 -9.10 4.71 -2.00
C LEU A 30 -9.96 3.45 -1.90
N GLY A 31 -9.50 2.43 -1.19
CA GLY A 31 -10.23 1.19 -1.03
C GLY A 31 -9.31 -0.01 -0.87
N SER A 32 -9.91 -1.19 -0.98
CA SER A 32 -9.17 -2.45 -0.90
C SER A 32 -9.75 -3.52 -1.81
N VAL A 33 -8.92 -4.46 -2.25
CA VAL A 33 -9.35 -5.64 -3.01
C VAL A 33 -8.97 -6.89 -2.22
N GLU A 34 -9.89 -7.84 -2.10
CA GLU A 34 -9.59 -9.11 -1.44
C GLU A 34 -8.58 -9.90 -2.28
N VAL A 35 -7.56 -10.46 -1.62
CA VAL A 35 -6.51 -11.28 -2.25
C VAL A 35 -6.80 -12.75 -1.92
N LEU A 36 -7.17 -13.51 -2.95
CA LEU A 36 -7.62 -14.90 -2.83
C LEU A 36 -6.46 -15.90 -2.71
N CYS A 37 -5.24 -15.45 -3.01
CA CYS A 37 -4.03 -16.27 -2.97
C CYS A 37 -3.12 -15.94 -1.79
N SER A 38 -2.11 -16.79 -1.55
CA SER A 38 -1.07 -16.51 -0.55
C SER A 38 0.08 -15.74 -1.18
N MET A 39 0.28 -14.49 -0.77
CA MET A 39 1.42 -13.70 -1.23
C MET A 39 2.76 -14.42 -0.96
N LYS A 40 2.86 -15.21 0.12
CA LYS A 40 4.07 -15.97 0.47
C LYS A 40 4.45 -17.03 -0.57
N THR A 41 3.48 -17.58 -1.31
CA THR A 41 3.74 -18.62 -2.33
C THR A 41 3.98 -18.04 -3.72
N LEU A 42 3.73 -16.74 -3.91
CA LEU A 42 3.98 -16.03 -5.16
C LEU A 42 5.43 -15.57 -5.23
N ASP A 43 5.99 -15.63 -6.44
CA ASP A 43 7.24 -14.94 -6.78
C ASP A 43 7.03 -13.41 -6.83
N PHE A 44 8.14 -12.68 -6.91
CA PHE A 44 8.11 -11.21 -6.89
C PHE A 44 7.28 -10.61 -8.03
N ASP A 45 7.35 -11.20 -9.24
CA ASP A 45 6.58 -10.74 -10.40
C ASP A 45 5.07 -10.86 -10.15
N ASN A 46 4.59 -12.02 -9.68
CA ASN A 46 3.18 -12.20 -9.38
C ASN A 46 2.70 -11.28 -8.25
N ARG A 47 3.52 -11.03 -7.22
CA ARG A 47 3.17 -10.06 -6.15
C ARG A 47 3.01 -8.64 -6.70
N THR A 48 3.94 -8.21 -7.54
CA THR A 48 3.90 -6.90 -8.21
C THR A 48 2.67 -6.78 -9.11
N ARG A 49 2.34 -7.85 -9.84
CA ARG A 49 1.14 -7.91 -10.69
C ARG A 49 -0.15 -7.83 -9.88
N VAL A 50 -0.25 -8.52 -8.74
CA VAL A 50 -1.40 -8.45 -7.83
C VAL A 50 -1.58 -7.03 -7.29
N ALA A 51 -0.50 -6.39 -6.81
CA ALA A 51 -0.56 -5.02 -6.31
C ALA A 51 -0.99 -4.04 -7.40
N ARG A 52 -0.38 -4.13 -8.58
CA ARG A 52 -0.71 -3.28 -9.73
C ARG A 52 -2.16 -3.45 -10.17
N GLU A 53 -2.66 -4.67 -10.23
CA GLU A 53 -4.04 -4.92 -10.63
C GLU A 53 -5.04 -4.46 -9.57
N SER A 54 -4.67 -4.57 -8.28
CA SER A 54 -5.46 -4.01 -7.19
C SER A 54 -5.59 -2.50 -7.28
N ILE A 55 -4.49 -1.79 -7.57
CA ILE A 55 -4.51 -0.32 -7.80
C ILE A 55 -5.47 0.01 -8.94
N ARG A 56 -5.36 -0.69 -10.07
CA ARG A 56 -6.22 -0.46 -11.23
C ARG A 56 -7.69 -0.70 -10.94
N LEU A 57 -8.02 -1.81 -10.29
CA LEU A 57 -9.39 -2.17 -9.98
C LEU A 57 -10.01 -1.15 -9.02
N VAL A 58 -9.28 -0.73 -7.99
CA VAL A 58 -9.75 0.33 -7.07
C VAL A 58 -9.90 1.64 -7.82
N CYS A 59 -8.90 2.09 -8.57
CA CYS A 59 -8.96 3.33 -9.36
C CYS A 59 -10.15 3.35 -10.33
N SER A 60 -10.38 2.24 -11.04
CA SER A 60 -11.54 2.10 -11.93
C SER A 60 -12.86 2.17 -11.14
N ALA A 61 -12.95 1.48 -10.01
CA ALA A 61 -14.14 1.48 -9.17
C ALA A 61 -14.42 2.85 -8.53
N VAL A 62 -13.39 3.65 -8.25
CA VAL A 62 -13.53 5.04 -7.76
C VAL A 62 -13.72 6.08 -8.87
N GLY A 63 -13.77 5.66 -10.14
CA GLY A 63 -13.96 6.57 -11.28
C GLY A 63 -12.72 7.40 -11.63
N VAL A 64 -11.54 7.02 -11.16
CA VAL A 64 -10.27 7.64 -11.55
C VAL A 64 -9.86 7.11 -12.91
N ASN A 65 -9.80 8.00 -13.89
CA ASN A 65 -9.35 7.69 -15.24
C ASN A 65 -7.82 7.62 -15.28
N LEU A 66 -7.27 6.43 -15.04
CA LEU A 66 -5.86 6.17 -15.33
C LEU A 66 -5.67 6.25 -16.84
N ARG A 67 -4.63 6.94 -17.30
CA ARG A 67 -4.34 7.02 -18.74
C ARG A 67 -4.03 5.60 -19.25
N GLU A 68 -5.03 4.93 -19.83
CA GLU A 68 -4.95 3.55 -20.34
C GLU A 68 -4.08 3.42 -21.59
N ARG A 69 -3.03 4.24 -21.76
CA ARG A 69 -2.41 4.39 -23.06
C ARG A 69 -1.72 3.12 -23.54
N HIS A 70 -1.16 2.28 -22.66
CA HIS A 70 -0.55 1.01 -23.10
C HIS A 70 -0.41 0.02 -21.93
N LYS A 71 -1.38 -0.85 -21.66
CA LYS A 71 -1.05 -2.11 -20.97
C LYS A 71 -1.97 -3.27 -21.36
N PRO A 72 -1.42 -4.48 -21.58
CA PRO A 72 -2.22 -5.68 -21.74
C PRO A 72 -3.11 -5.91 -20.52
N GLU A 73 -4.31 -6.43 -20.78
CA GLU A 73 -5.22 -6.93 -19.75
C GLU A 73 -4.46 -7.84 -18.77
N ALA A 74 -4.81 -7.77 -17.48
CA ALA A 74 -4.24 -8.68 -16.51
C ALA A 74 -4.45 -10.13 -16.98
N SER A 75 -3.38 -10.94 -16.96
CA SER A 75 -3.54 -12.33 -17.40
C SER A 75 -4.58 -13.03 -16.52
N PRO A 76 -5.31 -14.02 -17.05
CA PRO A 76 -6.33 -14.75 -16.30
C PRO A 76 -5.84 -15.29 -14.94
N ALA A 77 -4.55 -15.62 -14.85
CA ALA A 77 -3.90 -16.03 -13.61
C ALA A 77 -3.89 -14.94 -12.53
N THR A 78 -3.64 -13.67 -12.88
CA THR A 78 -3.69 -12.56 -11.93
C THR A 78 -5.13 -12.23 -11.54
N GLN A 79 -6.08 -12.32 -12.47
CA GLN A 79 -7.51 -12.12 -12.16
C GLN A 79 -8.04 -13.18 -11.20
N ALA A 80 -7.53 -14.42 -11.26
CA ALA A 80 -7.87 -15.47 -10.31
C ALA A 80 -7.24 -15.28 -8.91
N MET A 81 -6.24 -14.39 -8.78
CA MET A 81 -5.53 -14.12 -7.52
C MET A 81 -6.20 -13.04 -6.65
N ILE A 82 -7.07 -12.23 -7.23
CA ILE A 82 -7.77 -11.12 -6.56
C ILE A 82 -9.28 -11.23 -6.79
N ALA A 83 -10.07 -10.61 -5.91
CA ALA A 83 -11.52 -10.51 -6.12
C ALA A 83 -11.86 -9.63 -7.33
N THR A 84 -12.99 -9.93 -7.97
CA THR A 84 -13.49 -9.19 -9.14
C THR A 84 -14.01 -7.80 -8.78
N GLN A 85 -14.32 -7.55 -7.51
CA GLN A 85 -14.85 -6.27 -7.03
C GLN A 85 -13.94 -5.66 -5.97
N ALA A 86 -13.73 -4.35 -6.09
CA ALA A 86 -13.09 -3.56 -5.04
C ALA A 86 -14.09 -3.25 -3.92
N ASN A 87 -13.62 -3.32 -2.68
CA ASN A 87 -14.31 -2.80 -1.51
C ASN A 87 -13.96 -1.31 -1.35
N LEU A 88 -14.97 -0.46 -1.55
CA LEU A 88 -14.87 0.99 -1.45
C LEU A 88 -15.34 1.55 -0.11
N THR A 89 -15.46 0.71 0.92
CA THR A 89 -15.76 1.15 2.28
C THR A 89 -14.71 2.18 2.72
N HIS A 90 -15.14 3.37 3.13
CA HIS A 90 -14.27 4.50 3.50
C HIS A 90 -13.38 5.06 2.37
N SER A 91 -13.71 4.80 1.10
CA SER A 91 -13.00 5.37 -0.07
C SER A 91 -13.07 6.90 -0.12
N HIS A 92 -12.06 7.51 -0.76
CA HIS A 92 -11.86 8.97 -0.89
C HIS A 92 -11.74 9.74 0.43
N ILE A 93 -11.46 9.05 1.53
CA ILE A 93 -11.31 9.71 2.82
C ILE A 93 -9.84 10.11 3.02
N PRO A 94 -9.55 11.38 3.37
CA PRO A 94 -8.21 11.77 3.77
C PRO A 94 -7.88 11.16 5.13
N ILE A 95 -6.78 10.44 5.19
CA ILE A 95 -6.31 9.73 6.38
C ILE A 95 -4.88 10.15 6.76
N GLN A 96 -4.57 9.98 8.04
CA GLN A 96 -3.23 9.90 8.57
C GLN A 96 -2.84 8.43 8.62
N LEU A 97 -1.85 8.05 7.81
CA LEU A 97 -1.18 6.76 7.88
C LEU A 97 -0.03 6.87 8.87
N THR A 98 -0.13 6.19 10.01
CA THR A 98 0.97 6.06 10.98
C THR A 98 1.68 4.74 10.75
N ILE A 99 2.97 4.78 10.48
CA ILE A 99 3.84 3.63 10.25
C ILE A 99 4.73 3.45 11.47
N SER A 100 4.54 2.38 12.22
CA SER A 100 5.42 1.98 13.32
C SER A 100 5.96 0.57 13.10
N THR A 101 6.91 0.17 13.94
CA THR A 101 7.43 -1.21 13.96
C THR A 101 6.37 -2.24 14.36
N GLU A 102 5.28 -1.82 15.02
CA GLU A 102 4.21 -2.69 15.47
C GLU A 102 3.06 -2.79 14.46
N ALA A 103 2.65 -1.66 13.87
CA ALA A 103 1.46 -1.61 13.02
C ALA A 103 1.45 -0.45 12.02
N LEU A 104 0.69 -0.64 10.94
CA LEU A 104 0.17 0.41 10.07
C LEU A 104 -1.23 0.82 10.56
N VAL A 105 -1.36 2.04 11.06
CA VAL A 105 -2.62 2.58 11.56
C VAL A 105 -3.14 3.64 10.61
N LEU A 106 -4.36 3.42 10.10
CA LEU A 106 -5.04 4.34 9.20
C LEU A 106 -6.11 5.07 10.00
N LYS A 107 -5.91 6.37 10.20
CA LYS A 107 -6.75 7.22 11.04
C LYS A 107 -7.39 8.30 10.20
N ARG A 108 -8.69 8.52 10.35
CA ARG A 108 -9.38 9.58 9.60
C ARG A 108 -8.94 10.96 10.11
N THR A 109 -8.65 11.87 9.20
CA THR A 109 -8.07 13.19 9.53
C THR A 109 -9.04 14.11 10.27
N ASN A 110 -10.36 14.01 10.03
CA ASN A 110 -11.34 14.95 10.57
C ASN A 110 -11.72 14.69 12.04
N ASP A 111 -11.83 13.43 12.46
CA ASP A 111 -12.36 13.00 13.74
C ASP A 111 -11.36 12.13 14.52
N SER A 112 -10.19 11.84 13.93
CA SER A 112 -9.20 10.96 14.53
C SER A 112 -9.74 9.54 14.80
N GLN A 113 -10.77 9.09 14.07
CA GLN A 113 -11.27 7.72 14.17
C GLN A 113 -10.28 6.77 13.48
N VAL A 114 -9.86 5.71 14.20
CA VAL A 114 -9.07 4.63 13.60
C VAL A 114 -9.99 3.81 12.69
N LEU A 115 -9.68 3.78 11.39
CA LEU A 115 -10.41 3.01 10.38
C LEU A 115 -9.87 1.58 10.31
N TYR A 116 -8.54 1.47 10.26
CA TYR A 116 -7.85 0.19 10.17
C TYR A 116 -6.58 0.21 11.02
N SER A 117 -6.25 -0.92 11.62
CA SER A 117 -5.01 -1.14 12.36
C SER A 117 -4.45 -2.50 11.96
N HIS A 118 -3.45 -2.49 11.09
CA HIS A 118 -2.84 -3.70 10.56
C HIS A 118 -1.47 -3.91 11.21
N ARG A 119 -1.32 -5.00 11.97
CA ARG A 119 -0.01 -5.35 12.56
C ARG A 119 1.01 -5.61 11.46
N MET A 120 2.26 -5.18 11.67
CA MET A 120 3.35 -5.36 10.72
C MET A 120 3.57 -6.85 10.36
N GLU A 121 3.39 -7.76 11.32
CA GLU A 121 3.41 -9.22 11.11
C GLU A 121 2.37 -9.73 10.09
N GLY A 122 1.26 -8.99 9.95
CA GLY A 122 0.17 -9.27 9.02
C GLY A 122 0.36 -8.64 7.64
N ILE A 123 1.33 -7.73 7.49
CA ILE A 123 1.71 -7.13 6.21
C ILE A 123 2.61 -8.13 5.47
N SER A 124 2.26 -8.42 4.22
CA SER A 124 2.92 -9.47 3.43
C SER A 124 3.60 -8.97 2.16
N PHE A 125 3.26 -7.75 1.74
CA PHE A 125 3.83 -7.10 0.57
C PHE A 125 3.46 -5.62 0.60
N ALA A 126 4.34 -4.76 0.11
CA ALA A 126 4.05 -3.35 -0.15
C ALA A 126 4.79 -2.94 -1.42
N SER A 127 4.15 -2.12 -2.25
CA SER A 127 4.76 -1.62 -3.48
C SER A 127 4.12 -0.31 -3.92
N ALA A 128 4.92 0.60 -4.48
CA ALA A 128 4.43 1.75 -5.22
C ALA A 128 3.92 1.32 -6.60
N GLY A 129 3.03 2.11 -7.19
CA GLY A 129 2.58 1.92 -8.55
C GLY A 129 3.63 2.33 -9.59
N GLU A 130 3.38 1.99 -10.86
CA GLU A 130 4.30 2.21 -11.98
C GLU A 130 3.75 3.27 -12.95
N HIS A 131 4.63 3.96 -13.68
CA HIS A 131 4.27 4.89 -14.77
C HIS A 131 3.23 5.95 -14.37
N ASP A 132 1.97 5.77 -14.77
CA ASP A 132 0.85 6.69 -14.55
C ASP A 132 0.22 6.53 -13.15
N THR A 133 0.64 5.55 -12.36
CA THR A 133 0.17 5.33 -10.98
C THR A 133 1.27 5.51 -9.93
N LYS A 134 2.29 6.33 -10.20
CA LYS A 134 3.42 6.54 -9.27
C LYS A 134 3.00 7.09 -7.90
N ASP A 135 1.94 7.88 -7.85
CA ASP A 135 1.45 8.46 -6.60
C ASP A 135 0.58 7.47 -5.78
N TYR A 136 0.36 6.27 -6.31
CA TYR A 136 -0.45 5.24 -5.66
C TYR A 136 0.47 4.23 -5.01
N ILE A 137 0.12 3.80 -3.80
CA ILE A 137 0.77 2.71 -3.12
C ILE A 137 -0.24 1.61 -2.82
N ALA A 138 0.26 0.38 -2.80
CA ALA A 138 -0.51 -0.78 -2.43
C ALA A 138 0.23 -1.58 -1.37
N TYR A 139 -0.47 -2.03 -0.34
CA TYR A 139 0.08 -2.98 0.63
C TYR A 139 -0.94 -4.08 0.91
N VAL A 140 -0.46 -5.30 1.11
CA VAL A 140 -1.30 -6.47 1.41
C VAL A 140 -1.23 -6.78 2.88
N ALA A 141 -2.36 -6.66 3.55
CA ALA A 141 -2.53 -6.91 4.98
C ALA A 141 -3.54 -8.03 5.24
N LYS A 142 -3.43 -8.61 6.43
CA LYS A 142 -4.49 -9.44 7.01
C LYS A 142 -5.31 -8.62 8.00
N ASP A 143 -6.62 -8.76 7.93
CA ASP A 143 -7.52 -8.26 8.97
C ASP A 143 -7.56 -9.22 10.19
N ASN A 144 -8.32 -8.83 11.22
CA ASN A 144 -8.50 -9.64 12.43
C ASN A 144 -9.25 -10.96 12.17
N MET A 145 -9.91 -11.09 11.01
CA MET A 145 -10.56 -12.33 10.55
C MET A 145 -9.64 -13.19 9.67
N ASN A 146 -8.35 -12.87 9.59
CA ASN A 146 -7.36 -13.49 8.71
C ASN A 146 -7.69 -13.41 7.20
N LYS A 147 -8.61 -12.53 6.80
CA LYS A 147 -8.85 -12.23 5.39
C LYS A 147 -7.75 -11.32 4.89
N ARG A 148 -7.27 -11.61 3.67
CA ARG A 148 -6.19 -10.85 3.04
C ARG A 148 -6.79 -9.83 2.11
N ALA A 149 -6.38 -8.59 2.26
CA ALA A 149 -6.78 -7.52 1.36
C ALA A 149 -5.57 -6.68 0.94
N CYS A 150 -5.56 -6.30 -0.32
CA CYS A 150 -4.65 -5.30 -0.86
C CYS A 150 -5.31 -3.94 -0.70
N HIS A 151 -4.75 -3.10 0.16
CA HIS A 151 -5.24 -1.75 0.40
C HIS A 151 -4.50 -0.77 -0.52
N VAL A 152 -5.25 0.16 -1.10
CA VAL A 152 -4.74 1.15 -2.05
C VAL A 152 -4.87 2.54 -1.47
N LEU A 153 -3.76 3.26 -1.45
CA LEU A 153 -3.67 4.63 -0.95
C LEU A 153 -3.14 5.54 -2.06
N LEU A 154 -3.61 6.78 -2.08
CA LEU A 154 -3.09 7.86 -2.91
C LEU A 154 -2.24 8.79 -2.03
N CYS A 155 -0.97 8.86 -2.34
CA CYS A 155 0.00 9.76 -1.74
C CYS A 155 0.01 11.11 -2.46
N LYS A 156 0.65 12.11 -1.84
CA LYS A 156 1.00 13.36 -2.54
C LYS A 156 2.16 13.10 -3.50
N GLU A 157 2.36 14.01 -4.44
CA GLU A 157 3.43 13.91 -5.44
C GLU A 157 4.79 13.67 -4.76
N ASN A 158 5.49 12.62 -5.22
CA ASN A 158 6.79 12.16 -4.73
C ASN A 158 6.83 11.57 -3.30
N GLU A 159 5.71 11.46 -2.59
CA GLU A 159 5.67 10.90 -1.22
C GLU A 159 5.51 9.36 -1.24
N SER A 160 5.08 8.77 -2.35
CA SER A 160 4.80 7.34 -2.44
C SER A 160 6.02 6.44 -2.20
N LEU A 161 7.20 6.83 -2.69
CA LEU A 161 8.44 6.08 -2.46
C LEU A 161 8.85 6.16 -0.99
N ASP A 162 8.76 7.34 -0.37
CA ASP A 162 9.09 7.54 1.04
C ASP A 162 8.22 6.67 1.95
N VAL A 163 6.91 6.61 1.66
CA VAL A 163 5.98 5.76 2.39
C VAL A 163 6.36 4.28 2.23
N ILE A 164 6.63 3.81 1.02
CA ILE A 164 7.02 2.40 0.78
C ILE A 164 8.34 2.06 1.45
N THR A 165 9.33 2.96 1.38
CA THR A 165 10.63 2.81 2.06
C THR A 165 10.47 2.79 3.58
N THR A 166 9.48 3.48 4.14
CA THR A 166 9.21 3.47 5.59
C THR A 166 8.46 2.21 6.03
N ILE A 167 7.67 1.59 5.14
CA ILE A 167 6.99 0.31 5.41
C ILE A 167 7.96 -0.87 5.32
N GLY A 168 8.92 -0.82 4.39
CA GLY A 168 9.92 -1.87 4.14
C GLY A 168 10.99 -1.92 5.22
#